data_AF-A0A1J5A0T3-F1
#
_entry.id   AF-A0A1J5A0T3-F1
#
_cell.length_a   1.000
_cell.length_b   1.000
_cell.length_c   1.000
_cell.angle_alpha   90.00
_cell.angle_beta   90.00
_cell.angle_gamma   90.00
#
_symmetry.space_group_name_H-M   'P 1'
#
loop_
_entity.id
_entity.type
_entity.pdbx_description
1 polymer ?
#
loop_
_entity_poly.entity_id
_entity_poly.type
_entity_poly.pdbx_seq_one_letter_code
_entity_poly.pdbx_strand_id
1 'polypeptide(L)'
;MYTTTVVISDDLAVQLEPYRGSLDDLLWIGLREVKKEQGLALFKQGHISLWKAARLAGVSLRDMTEYAAAQGLRAALDDEMIKEELA
;
A
#
# COMPACT_ATOMS: atom_id res chain seq x y z
N MET A 1 8.53 22.13 8.40
CA MET A 1 7.10 21.77 8.48
C MET A 1 6.41 22.38 7.27
N TYR A 2 5.63 21.59 6.53
CA TYR A 2 4.73 22.10 5.50
C TYR A 2 3.31 22.00 6.05
N THR A 3 2.45 22.96 5.71
CA THR A 3 1.05 22.97 6.14
C THR A 3 0.17 22.82 4.92
N THR A 4 -0.69 21.81 4.95
CA THR A 4 -1.70 21.55 3.93
C THR A 4 -3.06 21.50 4.59
N THR A 5 -4.06 22.17 4.00
CA THR A 5 -5.45 22.11 4.43
C THR A 5 -6.22 21.14 3.55
N VAL A 6 -6.92 20.19 4.16
CA VAL A 6 -7.78 19.22 3.46
C VAL A 6 -9.21 19.43 3.93
N VAL A 7 -10.15 19.50 2.99
CA VAL A 7 -11.58 19.53 3.27
C VAL A 7 -12.13 18.12 3.18
N ILE A 8 -12.87 17.71 4.21
CA ILE A 8 -13.48 16.39 4.34
C ILE A 8 -14.97 16.53 4.63
N SER A 9 -15.73 15.45 4.47
CA SER A 9 -17.15 15.45 4.86
C SER A 9 -17.32 15.52 6.38
N ASP A 10 -18.47 16.03 6.82
CA ASP A 10 -18.83 16.10 8.25
C ASP A 10 -18.82 14.70 8.89
N ASP A 11 -19.31 13.69 8.18
CA ASP A 11 -19.30 12.30 8.64
C ASP A 11 -17.88 11.79 8.95
N LEU A 12 -16.92 12.11 8.09
CA LEU A 12 -15.53 11.72 8.31
C LEU A 12 -14.91 12.53 9.45
N ALA A 13 -15.23 13.82 9.57
CA ALA A 13 -14.75 14.65 10.66
C ALA A 13 -15.15 14.08 12.03
N VAL A 14 -16.39 13.61 12.19
CA VAL A 14 -16.87 12.95 13.42
C VAL A 14 -16.06 11.68 13.72
N GLN A 15 -15.74 10.88 12.71
CA GLN A 15 -14.96 9.65 12.90
C GLN A 15 -13.47 9.93 13.20
N LEU A 16 -12.94 11.06 12.77
CA LEU A 16 -11.55 11.45 13.01
C LEU A 16 -11.32 12.08 14.39
N GLU A 17 -12.38 12.53 15.08
CA GLU A 17 -12.27 13.18 16.39
C GLU A 17 -11.42 12.39 17.41
N PRO A 18 -11.60 11.06 17.56
CA PRO A 18 -10.78 10.26 18.50
C PRO A 18 -9.29 10.23 18.14
N TYR A 19 -8.94 10.52 16.88
CA TYR A 19 -7.59 10.46 16.33
C TYR A 19 -6.97 11.85 16.11
N ARG A 20 -7.62 12.92 16.61
CA ARG A 20 -7.16 14.32 16.42
C ARG A 20 -5.68 14.53 16.81
N GLY A 21 -5.21 13.82 17.84
CA GLY A 21 -3.81 13.89 18.31
C GLY A 21 -2.81 13.05 17.50
N SER A 22 -3.28 12.19 16.60
CA SER A 22 -2.47 11.25 15.80
C SER A 22 -2.86 11.26 14.32
N LEU A 23 -3.38 12.39 13.82
CA LEU A 23 -3.80 12.51 12.42
C LEU A 23 -2.66 12.25 11.42
N ASP A 24 -1.43 12.64 11.76
CA ASP A 24 -0.29 12.40 10.88
C ASP A 24 -0.01 10.90 10.72
N ASP A 25 -0.06 10.14 11.82
CA ASP A 25 0.07 8.67 11.78
C ASP A 25 -1.08 8.02 10.99
N LEU A 26 -2.30 8.53 11.18
CA LEU A 26 -3.46 8.04 10.44
C LEU A 26 -3.32 8.29 8.93
N LEU A 27 -2.83 9.47 8.53
CA LEU A 27 -2.54 9.79 7.14
C LEU A 27 -1.45 8.87 6.57
N TRP A 28 -0.41 8.57 7.35
CA TRP A 28 0.62 7.60 6.94
C TRP A 28 0.07 6.20 6.75
N ILE A 29 -0.82 5.74 7.63
CA ILE A 29 -1.50 4.44 7.51
C ILE A 29 -2.35 4.41 6.23
N GLY A 30 -3.16 5.44 6.00
CA GLY A 30 -3.99 5.56 4.79
C GLY A 30 -3.15 5.62 3.52
N LEU A 31 -2.07 6.41 3.51
CA LEU A 31 -1.15 6.49 2.37
C LEU A 31 -0.50 5.14 2.06
N ARG A 32 -0.10 4.38 3.09
CA ARG A 32 0.44 3.03 2.91
C ARG A 32 -0.59 2.09 2.29
N GLU A 33 -1.85 2.17 2.71
CA GLU A 33 -2.93 1.36 2.13
C GLU A 33 -3.14 1.68 0.65
N VAL A 34 -3.24 2.98 0.31
CA VAL A 34 -3.40 3.43 -1.09
C VAL A 34 -2.25 2.92 -1.96
N LYS A 35 -1.00 2.99 -1.48
CA LYS A 35 0.13 2.51 -2.27
C LYS A 35 0.15 0.98 -2.42
N LYS A 36 -0.30 0.22 -1.41
CA LYS A 36 -0.44 -1.23 -1.54
C LYS A 36 -1.43 -1.60 -2.64
N GLU A 37 -2.60 -0.96 -2.63
CA GLU A 37 -3.64 -1.18 -3.64
C GLU A 37 -3.14 -0.85 -5.05
N GLN A 38 -2.49 0.30 -5.23
CA GLN A 38 -1.93 0.73 -6.52
C GLN A 38 -0.82 -0.22 -6.99
N GLY A 39 0.12 -0.59 -6.11
CA GLY A 39 1.19 -1.54 -6.44
C GLY A 39 0.62 -2.89 -6.86
N LEU A 40 -0.38 -3.40 -6.14
CA LEU A 40 -1.03 -4.66 -6.46
C LEU A 40 -1.79 -4.59 -7.80
N ALA A 41 -2.44 -3.46 -8.11
CA ALA A 41 -3.12 -3.27 -9.39
C ALA A 41 -2.16 -3.34 -10.58
N LEU A 42 -0.98 -2.71 -10.46
CA LEU A 42 0.07 -2.79 -11.49
C LEU A 42 0.63 -4.21 -11.65
N PHE A 43 0.80 -4.93 -10.53
CA PHE A 43 1.17 -6.35 -10.56
C PHE A 43 0.11 -7.21 -11.27
N LYS A 44 -1.18 -7.02 -10.97
CA LYS A 44 -2.30 -7.73 -11.62
C LYS A 44 -2.32 -7.52 -13.15
N GLN A 45 -1.86 -6.37 -13.61
CA GLN A 45 -1.77 -6.03 -15.03
C GLN A 45 -0.50 -6.59 -15.71
N GLY A 46 0.40 -7.24 -14.95
CA GLY A 46 1.67 -7.77 -15.46
C GLY A 46 2.71 -6.69 -15.76
N HIS A 47 2.53 -5.46 -15.26
CA HIS A 47 3.45 -4.35 -15.53
C HIS A 47 4.69 -4.36 -14.64
N ILE A 48 4.58 -4.92 -13.43
CA ILE A 48 5.65 -4.97 -12.44
C ILE A 48 5.59 -6.29 -11.67
N SER A 49 6.70 -6.70 -11.08
CA SER A 49 6.75 -7.81 -10.14
C SER A 49 6.08 -7.48 -8.79
N LEU A 50 5.75 -8.51 -8.02
CA LEU A 50 5.19 -8.36 -6.68
C LEU A 50 6.17 -7.67 -5.72
N TRP A 51 7.48 -7.88 -5.90
CA TRP A 51 8.51 -7.19 -5.14
C TRP A 51 8.54 -5.70 -5.46
N LYS A 52 8.50 -5.34 -6.75
CA LYS A 52 8.43 -3.94 -7.15
C LYS A 52 7.18 -3.26 -6.60
N ALA A 53 6.04 -3.95 -6.57
CA ALA A 53 4.83 -3.47 -5.91
C ALA A 53 5.06 -3.22 -4.40
N ALA A 54 5.69 -4.15 -3.68
CA ALA A 54 6.01 -4.01 -2.27
C ALA A 54 6.90 -2.77 -2.00
N ARG A 55 7.92 -2.57 -2.84
CA ARG A 55 8.84 -1.44 -2.74
C ARG A 55 8.16 -0.10 -3.01
N LEU A 56 7.25 -0.03 -3.98
CA LEU A 56 6.43 1.17 -4.22
C LEU A 56 5.49 1.48 -3.04
N ALA A 57 4.96 0.43 -2.41
CA ALA A 57 4.12 0.53 -1.23
C ALA A 57 4.88 0.83 0.07
N GLY A 58 6.20 0.69 0.08
CA GLY A 58 7.02 0.87 1.29
C GLY A 58 6.74 -0.20 2.34
N VAL A 59 6.39 -1.42 1.90
CA VAL A 59 6.13 -2.58 2.77
C VAL A 59 7.08 -3.72 2.43
N SER A 60 7.19 -4.72 3.31
CA SER A 60 8.00 -5.88 3.00
C SER A 60 7.36 -6.72 1.87
N LEU A 61 8.16 -7.51 1.16
CA LEU A 61 7.64 -8.47 0.19
C LEU A 61 6.65 -9.44 0.85
N ARG A 62 6.91 -9.85 2.09
CA ARG A 62 6.01 -10.69 2.88
C ARG A 62 4.65 -10.03 3.07
N ASP A 63 4.61 -8.78 3.52
CA ASP A 63 3.35 -8.04 3.71
C ASP A 63 2.58 -7.91 2.40
N MET A 64 3.27 -7.63 1.29
CA MET A 64 2.65 -7.55 -0.03
C MET A 64 2.12 -8.90 -0.51
N THR A 65 2.81 -9.99 -0.18
CA THR A 65 2.39 -11.36 -0.53
C THR A 65 1.14 -11.75 0.25
N GLU A 66 1.10 -11.47 1.56
CA GLU A 66 -0.07 -11.68 2.40
C GLU A 66 -1.26 -10.82 1.92
N TYR A 67 -0.99 -9.57 1.55
CA TYR A 67 -1.99 -8.67 0.96
C TYR A 67 -2.53 -9.19 -0.38
N ALA A 68 -1.68 -9.65 -1.28
CA ALA A 68 -2.08 -10.24 -2.56
C ALA A 68 -2.92 -11.51 -2.37
N ALA A 69 -2.51 -12.38 -1.44
CA ALA A 69 -3.23 -13.61 -1.10
C ALA A 69 -4.64 -13.32 -0.56
N ALA A 70 -4.78 -12.32 0.32
CA ALA A 70 -6.08 -11.87 0.82
C ALA A 70 -7.02 -11.35 -0.29
N GLN A 71 -6.44 -10.87 -1.39
CA GLN A 71 -7.14 -10.41 -2.59
C GLN A 71 -7.35 -11.51 -3.64
N GLY A 72 -7.13 -12.78 -3.27
CA GLY A 72 -7.35 -13.95 -4.12
C GLY A 72 -6.25 -14.22 -5.14
N LEU A 73 -5.12 -13.49 -5.09
CA LEU A 73 -3.98 -13.75 -5.94
C LEU A 73 -3.05 -14.75 -5.27
N ARG A 74 -2.85 -15.92 -5.89
CA ARG A 74 -1.70 -16.75 -5.56
C ARG A 74 -0.49 -16.17 -6.28
N ALA A 75 0.49 -15.69 -5.51
CA ALA A 75 1.78 -15.31 -6.07
C ALA A 75 2.39 -16.55 -6.72
N ALA A 76 2.37 -16.62 -8.04
CA ALA A 76 3.20 -17.55 -8.77
C ALA A 76 4.62 -17.02 -8.64
N LEU A 77 5.51 -17.78 -7.98
CA LEU A 77 6.94 -17.55 -8.08
C LEU A 77 7.33 -17.89 -9.51
N ASP A 78 7.54 -16.88 -10.35
CA ASP A 78 8.10 -17.06 -11.69
C ASP A 78 9.61 -16.76 -11.69
N ASP A 79 10.30 -17.23 -12.73
CA ASP A 79 11.77 -17.12 -12.84
C ASP A 79 12.25 -15.67 -13.00
N GLU A 80 11.36 -14.76 -13.42
CA GLU A 80 11.64 -13.33 -13.53
C GLU A 80 11.65 -12.66 -12.15
N MET A 81 10.74 -13.06 -11.25
CA MET A 81 10.80 -12.69 -9.82
C MET A 81 12.12 -13.13 -9.16
N ILE A 82 12.62 -14.34 -9.42
CA ILE A 82 13.87 -14.82 -8.82
C ILE A 82 15.06 -13.98 -9.28
N LYS A 83 15.10 -13.56 -10.54
CA LYS A 83 16.18 -12.70 -11.06
C LYS A 83 16.19 -11.31 -10.46
N GLU A 84 15.03 -10.71 -10.21
CA GLU A 84 14.96 -9.42 -9.53
C GLU A 84 15.34 -9.50 -8.04
N GLU A 85 15.10 -10.63 -7.36
CA GLU A 85 15.51 -10.84 -5.95
C GLU A 85 17.02 -11.05 -5.77
N LEU A 86 17.73 -11.49 -6.81
CA LEU A 86 19.15 -11.86 -6.76
C LEU A 86 20.10 -10.77 -7.30
N ALA A 87 19.57 -9.65 -7.80
CA ALA A 87 20.33 -8.54 -8.36
C ALA A 87 20.49 -7.38 -7.36
#